data_AF-A0A399I4L3-F1
#
_entry.id   AF-A0A399I4L3-F1
#
_cell.length_a   1.000
_cell.length_b   1.000
_cell.length_c   1.000
_cell.angle_alpha   90.00
_cell.angle_beta   90.00
_cell.angle_gamma   90.00
#
_symmetry.space_group_name_H-M   'P 1'
#
loop_
_entity.id
_entity.type
_entity.pdbx_description
1 polymer ?
#
loop_
_entity_poly.entity_id
_entity_poly.type
_entity_poly.pdbx_seq_one_letter_code
_entity_poly.pdbx_strand_id
1 'polypeptide(L)'
;MEKTILISSELYKRLEAHATGFDTPANVIEKILNFYENNFDTSIKTSEVKIPAPTPARSFQLEVIFHPNNENEFKKLLLSNKVAWVKLFNVNGRTETKKWKAQSFTQQSDVMGNLRSGYLRGWREKGICKAVLAIDPDDLPS
;
A
#
# COMPACT_ATOMS: atom_id res chain seq x y z
N MET A 1 -1.73 39.14 -5.08
CA MET A 1 -0.34 38.71 -4.86
C MET A 1 -0.07 37.57 -5.80
N GLU A 2 0.91 37.70 -6.70
CA GLU A 2 1.36 36.57 -7.51
C GLU A 2 2.19 35.61 -6.63
N LYS A 3 2.05 34.31 -6.85
CA LYS A 3 2.80 33.27 -6.13
C LYS A 3 3.45 32.34 -7.14
N THR A 4 4.77 32.41 -7.25
CA THR A 4 5.56 31.51 -8.09
C THR A 4 5.86 30.22 -7.32
N ILE A 5 5.66 29.07 -7.96
CA ILE A 5 5.93 27.75 -7.38
C ILE A 5 6.89 27.03 -8.34
N LEU A 6 8.03 26.56 -7.83
CA LEU A 6 8.97 25.74 -8.60
C LEU A 6 8.59 24.26 -8.46
N ILE A 7 8.42 23.58 -9.59
CA ILE A 7 8.09 22.16 -9.68
C ILE A 7 9.00 21.46 -10.69
N SER A 8 9.16 20.13 -10.57
CA SER A 8 9.95 19.35 -11.53
C SER A 8 9.25 19.27 -12.88
N SER A 9 10.04 19.15 -13.96
CA SER A 9 9.52 19.01 -15.33
C SER A 9 8.63 17.77 -15.50
N GLU A 10 8.88 16.71 -14.74
CA GLU A 10 8.03 15.52 -14.71
C GLU A 10 6.66 15.79 -14.05
N LEU A 11 6.63 16.53 -12.95
CA LEU A 11 5.38 16.94 -12.31
C LEU A 11 4.58 17.88 -13.22
N TYR A 12 5.25 18.80 -13.92
CA TYR A 12 4.62 19.66 -14.92
C TYR A 12 3.99 18.86 -16.07
N LYS A 13 4.73 17.90 -16.67
CA LYS A 13 4.17 16.99 -17.69
C LYS A 13 2.98 16.17 -17.22
N ARG A 14 2.97 15.77 -15.93
CA ARG A 14 1.83 15.07 -15.34
C ARG A 14 0.61 15.97 -15.17
N LEU A 15 0.79 17.26 -14.85
CA LEU A 15 -0.30 18.24 -14.87
C LEU A 15 -0.81 18.46 -16.30
N GLU A 16 0.08 18.62 -17.27
CA GLU A 16 -0.24 18.77 -18.70
C GLU A 16 -1.10 17.60 -19.22
N ALA A 17 -0.79 16.36 -18.83
CA ALA A 17 -1.59 15.18 -19.17
C ALA A 17 -3.03 15.17 -18.60
N HIS A 18 -3.35 16.06 -17.66
CA HIS A 18 -4.71 16.28 -17.14
C HIS A 18 -5.41 17.51 -17.73
N ALA A 19 -4.73 18.29 -18.58
CA ALA A 19 -5.30 19.44 -19.27
C ALA A 19 -6.14 19.00 -20.48
N THR A 20 -7.24 19.70 -20.75
CA THR A 20 -8.12 19.42 -21.89
C THR A 20 -8.38 20.68 -22.73
N GLY A 21 -7.84 20.72 -23.96
CA GLY A 21 -8.01 21.86 -24.86
C GLY A 21 -7.27 23.11 -24.40
N PHE A 22 -8.00 24.19 -24.10
CA PHE A 22 -7.45 25.49 -23.67
C PHE A 22 -7.44 25.67 -22.14
N ASP A 23 -7.36 24.58 -21.37
CA ASP A 23 -7.30 24.63 -19.91
C ASP A 23 -6.05 25.38 -19.42
N THR A 24 -6.22 26.27 -18.45
CA THR A 24 -5.09 26.95 -17.79
C THR A 24 -4.46 26.04 -16.73
N PRO A 25 -3.17 26.24 -16.36
CA PRO A 25 -2.55 25.49 -15.26
C PRO A 25 -3.32 25.61 -13.93
N ALA A 26 -3.93 26.77 -13.68
CA ALA A 26 -4.78 26.99 -12.50
C ALA A 26 -6.03 26.11 -12.52
N ASN A 27 -6.74 26.05 -13.65
CA ASN A 27 -7.93 25.21 -13.82
C ASN A 27 -7.59 23.72 -13.60
N VAL A 28 -6.44 23.26 -14.12
CA VAL A 28 -5.99 21.87 -13.93
C VAL A 28 -5.71 21.57 -12.46
N ILE A 29 -4.99 22.45 -11.76
CA ILE A 29 -4.68 22.30 -10.34
C ILE A 29 -5.96 22.27 -9.50
N GLU A 30 -6.91 23.17 -9.76
CA GLU A 30 -8.21 23.23 -9.08
C GLU A 30 -9.05 21.97 -9.33
N LYS A 31 -9.09 21.47 -10.57
CA LYS A 31 -9.79 20.23 -10.96
C LYS A 31 -9.22 19.00 -10.24
N ILE A 32 -7.90 18.95 -10.02
CA ILE A 32 -7.23 17.89 -9.25
C ILE A 32 -7.51 18.02 -7.74
N LEU A 33 -7.44 19.23 -7.17
CA LEU A 33 -7.72 19.48 -5.74
C LEU A 33 -9.12 19.00 -5.35
N ASN A 34 -10.14 19.46 -6.08
CA ASN A 34 -11.54 19.09 -5.88
C ASN A 34 -11.72 17.56 -5.85
N PHE A 35 -11.15 16.84 -6.83
CA PHE A 35 -11.24 15.39 -6.90
C PHE A 35 -10.78 14.70 -5.59
N TYR A 36 -9.74 15.19 -4.92
CA TYR A 36 -9.27 14.61 -3.67
C TYR A 36 -10.18 14.91 -2.47
N GLU A 37 -10.72 16.13 -2.38
CA GLU A 37 -11.45 16.60 -1.21
C GLU A 37 -12.80 15.87 -1.02
N ASN A 38 -13.51 15.56 -2.11
CA ASN A 38 -14.85 14.95 -2.02
C ASN A 38 -14.87 13.40 -2.07
N ASN A 39 -13.71 12.73 -2.06
CA ASN A 39 -13.64 11.26 -1.96
C ASN A 39 -13.36 10.76 -0.52
N PHE A 40 -13.25 11.66 0.46
CA PHE A 40 -13.09 11.34 1.87
C PHE A 40 -14.27 11.87 2.68
N ASP A 41 -15.17 10.98 3.13
CA ASP A 41 -16.21 11.38 4.09
C ASP A 41 -15.57 11.76 5.43
N THR A 42 -15.47 13.07 5.64
CA THR A 42 -14.88 13.67 6.82
C THR A 42 -15.96 14.48 7.52
N SER A 43 -16.64 13.85 8.48
CA SER A 43 -17.48 14.57 9.46
C SER A 43 -16.63 15.31 10.51
N ILE A 44 -15.65 16.07 10.03
CA ILE A 44 -15.23 17.34 10.63
C ILE A 44 -15.64 18.42 9.62
N LYS A 45 -16.81 19.03 9.86
CA LYS A 45 -17.28 20.23 9.14
C LYS A 45 -16.35 21.40 9.48
N THR A 46 -16.04 22.40 8.63
CA THR A 46 -16.58 22.96 7.36
C THR A 46 -15.41 23.75 6.71
N SER A 47 -15.28 24.09 5.42
CA SER A 47 -16.12 24.09 4.19
C SER A 47 -15.19 24.29 2.96
N GLU A 48 -15.51 23.97 1.69
CA GLU A 48 -16.58 23.16 1.09
C GLU A 48 -16.33 22.87 -0.42
N VAL A 49 -16.77 21.69 -0.90
CA VAL A 49 -17.24 21.37 -2.28
C VAL A 49 -16.23 21.33 -3.46
N LYS A 50 -15.93 20.10 -3.97
CA LYS A 50 -16.47 19.56 -5.27
C LYS A 50 -16.12 18.09 -5.60
N ILE A 51 -17.04 17.36 -6.26
CA ILE A 51 -17.00 15.89 -6.54
C ILE A 51 -16.18 15.52 -7.84
N PRO A 52 -16.14 14.25 -8.35
CA PRO A 52 -14.92 13.53 -8.82
C PRO A 52 -14.46 13.88 -10.27
N ALA A 53 -13.42 13.32 -10.92
CA ALA A 53 -12.67 12.03 -10.88
C ALA A 53 -11.19 12.26 -11.36
N PRO A 54 -10.22 11.29 -11.47
CA PRO A 54 -10.23 9.82 -11.30
C PRO A 54 -9.20 9.22 -10.29
N THR A 55 -9.45 8.00 -9.82
CA THR A 55 -8.63 7.18 -8.89
C THR A 55 -7.11 7.41 -9.01
N PRO A 56 -6.47 7.93 -7.95
CA PRO A 56 -6.06 7.06 -6.88
C PRO A 56 -6.67 7.49 -5.54
N ALA A 57 -7.58 6.68 -5.01
CA ALA A 57 -7.11 5.75 -4.00
C ALA A 57 -5.61 5.44 -4.17
N ARG A 58 -4.76 6.11 -3.36
CA ARG A 58 -3.70 5.33 -2.72
C ARG A 58 -4.45 4.31 -1.87
N SER A 59 -4.84 3.22 -2.53
CA SER A 59 -5.07 1.96 -1.86
C SER A 59 -3.83 1.79 -1.01
N PHE A 60 -4.02 1.92 0.31
CA PHE A 60 -3.13 1.25 1.24
C PHE A 60 -3.36 -0.21 0.91
N GLN A 61 -2.61 -0.70 -0.08
CA GLN A 61 -2.80 -2.01 -0.66
C GLN A 61 -1.65 -2.81 -0.09
N LEU A 62 -2.01 -3.72 0.81
CA LEU A 62 -1.04 -4.55 1.49
C LEU A 62 -0.30 -5.40 0.47
N GLU A 63 0.91 -5.01 0.14
CA GLU A 63 1.80 -5.77 -0.74
C GLU A 63 2.30 -6.98 0.04
N VAL A 64 2.09 -8.20 -0.47
CA VAL A 64 2.58 -9.43 0.15
C VAL A 64 3.51 -10.14 -0.82
N ILE A 65 4.75 -10.34 -0.40
CA ILE A 65 5.80 -11.01 -1.19
C ILE A 65 6.20 -12.32 -0.50
N PHE A 66 6.39 -13.37 -1.30
CA PHE A 66 6.80 -14.70 -0.83
C PHE A 66 8.15 -15.10 -1.44
N HIS A 67 9.17 -15.26 -0.61
CA HIS A 67 10.47 -15.83 -0.99
C HIS A 67 10.50 -17.34 -0.69
N PRO A 68 11.08 -18.16 -1.57
CA PRO A 68 11.94 -17.76 -2.69
C PRO A 68 11.22 -17.34 -3.99
N ASN A 69 9.94 -17.68 -4.19
CA ASN A 69 9.24 -17.46 -5.48
C ASN A 69 7.79 -16.93 -5.37
N ASN A 70 6.86 -17.77 -4.92
CA ASN A 70 5.43 -17.49 -4.93
C ASN A 70 4.71 -18.23 -3.78
N GLU A 71 3.43 -17.90 -3.55
CA GLU A 71 2.64 -18.46 -2.44
C GLU A 71 2.58 -20.00 -2.45
N ASN A 72 2.50 -20.64 -3.63
CA ASN A 72 2.39 -22.11 -3.73
C ASN A 72 3.71 -22.81 -3.37
N GLU A 73 4.85 -22.32 -3.87
CA GLU A 73 6.17 -22.87 -3.49
C GLU A 73 6.49 -22.56 -2.03
N PHE A 74 6.20 -21.34 -1.56
CA PHE A 74 6.30 -20.99 -0.14
C PHE A 74 5.44 -21.91 0.74
N LYS A 75 4.21 -22.22 0.32
CA LYS A 75 3.31 -23.16 1.03
C LYS A 75 3.92 -24.56 1.13
N LYS A 76 4.51 -25.09 0.05
CA LYS A 76 5.19 -26.41 0.06
C LYS A 76 6.37 -26.42 1.04
N LEU A 77 7.21 -25.38 1.01
CA LEU A 77 8.37 -25.27 1.89
C LEU A 77 7.95 -25.07 3.36
N LEU A 78 6.93 -24.24 3.63
CA LEU A 78 6.36 -24.05 4.97
C LEU A 78 5.75 -25.34 5.52
N LEU A 79 5.13 -26.16 4.68
CA LEU A 79 4.59 -27.47 5.07
C LEU A 79 5.68 -28.43 5.54
N SER A 80 6.86 -28.40 4.93
CA SER A 80 8.00 -29.24 5.27
C SER A 80 8.77 -28.70 6.48
N ASN A 81 9.14 -27.42 6.46
CA ASN A 81 10.03 -26.82 7.46
C ASN A 81 9.29 -26.38 8.74
N LYS A 82 7.96 -26.22 8.70
CA LYS A 82 7.09 -25.73 9.80
C LYS A 82 7.53 -24.40 10.42
N VAL A 83 8.41 -23.66 9.76
CA VAL A 83 8.97 -22.39 10.21
C VAL A 83 9.14 -21.47 8.99
N ALA A 84 8.82 -20.19 9.19
CA ALA A 84 9.10 -19.10 8.27
C ALA A 84 9.37 -17.80 9.05
N TRP A 85 9.74 -16.75 8.34
CA TRP A 85 9.88 -15.40 8.88
C TRP A 85 8.95 -14.44 8.13
N VAL A 86 8.45 -13.43 8.84
CA VAL A 86 7.54 -12.40 8.33
C VAL A 86 8.12 -11.04 8.70
N LYS A 87 8.56 -10.26 7.72
CA LYS A 87 8.98 -8.86 7.89
C LYS A 87 7.87 -7.93 7.45
N LEU A 88 7.38 -7.12 8.38
CA LEU A 88 6.34 -6.12 8.18
C LEU A 88 6.97 -4.75 7.99
N PHE A 89 6.42 -3.96 7.06
CA PHE A 89 6.83 -2.60 6.75
C PHE A 89 5.64 -1.67 6.98
N ASN A 90 5.84 -0.63 7.77
CA ASN A 90 4.84 0.40 8.05
C ASN A 90 5.09 1.67 7.23
N VAL A 91 4.03 2.43 6.96
CA VAL A 91 4.12 3.70 6.22
C VAL A 91 4.93 4.79 6.94
N ASN A 92 5.22 4.62 8.22
CA ASN A 92 6.11 5.49 9.00
C ASN A 92 7.60 5.06 8.95
N GLY A 93 7.96 4.14 8.04
CA GLY A 93 9.33 3.63 7.87
C GLY A 93 9.77 2.60 8.92
N ARG A 94 8.93 2.27 9.92
CA ARG A 94 9.26 1.20 10.87
C ARG A 94 9.11 -0.17 10.24
N THR A 95 10.05 -1.06 10.53
CA THR A 95 9.99 -2.47 10.16
C THR A 95 9.96 -3.38 11.38
N GLU A 96 9.23 -4.49 11.30
CA GLU A 96 9.17 -5.50 12.37
C GLU A 96 9.31 -6.91 11.78
N THR A 97 10.31 -7.67 12.22
CA THR A 97 10.51 -9.07 11.79
C THR A 97 10.02 -10.03 12.88
N LYS A 98 9.20 -11.00 12.50
CA LYS A 98 8.65 -12.03 13.38
C LYS A 98 8.90 -13.43 12.84
N LYS A 99 9.30 -14.35 13.71
CA LYS A 99 9.40 -15.78 13.40
C LYS A 99 8.02 -16.44 13.49
N TRP A 100 7.59 -17.09 12.42
CA TRP A 100 6.35 -17.86 12.35
C TRP A 100 6.65 -19.35 12.58
N LYS A 101 6.10 -19.90 13.66
CA LYS A 101 6.10 -21.34 13.94
C LYS A 101 4.77 -21.93 13.46
N ALA A 102 4.79 -22.63 12.34
CA ALA A 102 3.62 -23.12 11.62
C ALA A 102 3.33 -24.61 11.93
N GLN A 103 3.44 -25.01 13.20
CA GLN A 103 3.34 -26.42 13.62
C GLN A 103 1.99 -27.07 13.27
N SER A 104 0.90 -26.32 13.37
CA SER A 104 -0.46 -26.73 13.01
C SER A 104 -0.79 -26.59 11.51
N PHE A 105 0.16 -26.15 10.67
CA PHE A 105 -0.09 -25.87 9.26
C PHE A 105 -0.12 -27.16 8.42
N THR A 106 -1.27 -27.40 7.77
CA THR A 106 -1.63 -28.59 7.00
C THR A 106 -1.78 -28.30 5.50
N GLN A 107 -1.88 -29.31 4.65
CA GLN A 107 -2.06 -29.12 3.20
C GLN A 107 -3.31 -28.28 2.86
N GLN A 108 -4.35 -28.41 3.67
CA GLN A 108 -5.62 -27.67 3.57
C GLN A 108 -5.53 -26.23 4.14
N SER A 109 -4.46 -25.89 4.84
CA SER A 109 -4.27 -24.56 5.43
C SER A 109 -4.00 -23.51 4.33
N ASP A 110 -4.64 -22.36 4.45
CA ASP A 110 -4.44 -21.22 3.56
C ASP A 110 -3.35 -20.28 4.11
N VAL A 111 -2.36 -19.92 3.29
CA VAL A 111 -1.24 -19.07 3.76
C VAL A 111 -1.77 -17.67 4.02
N MET A 112 -2.41 -17.04 3.04
CA MET A 112 -2.92 -15.68 3.20
C MET A 112 -3.98 -15.54 4.31
N GLY A 113 -4.83 -16.55 4.52
CA GLY A 113 -5.79 -16.62 5.61
C GLY A 113 -5.16 -16.68 7.00
N ASN A 114 -4.09 -17.47 7.18
CA ASN A 114 -3.28 -17.46 8.41
C ASN A 114 -2.64 -16.08 8.65
N LEU A 115 -2.16 -15.42 7.59
CA LEU A 115 -1.59 -14.07 7.71
C LEU A 115 -2.64 -13.02 8.07
N ARG A 116 -3.80 -13.00 7.40
CA ARG A 116 -4.90 -12.04 7.66
C ARG A 116 -5.53 -12.20 9.04
N SER A 117 -5.58 -13.43 9.57
CA SER A 117 -6.08 -13.69 10.93
C SER A 117 -5.01 -13.48 12.01
N GLY A 118 -3.72 -13.59 11.66
CA GLY A 118 -2.56 -13.41 12.54
C GLY A 118 -1.81 -12.09 12.33
N TYR A 119 -0.63 -12.15 11.71
CA TYR A 119 0.32 -11.03 11.59
C TYR A 119 -0.27 -9.77 10.93
N LEU A 120 -1.10 -9.97 9.91
CA LEU A 120 -1.78 -8.93 9.14
C LEU A 120 -3.19 -8.63 9.68
N ARG A 121 -3.56 -9.14 10.86
CA ARG A 121 -4.84 -8.78 11.49
C ARG A 121 -4.84 -7.29 11.87
N GLY A 122 -5.81 -6.52 11.36
CA GLY A 122 -5.87 -5.07 11.56
C GLY A 122 -4.66 -4.35 10.96
N TRP A 123 -4.18 -4.81 9.80
CA TRP A 123 -2.96 -4.28 9.17
C TRP A 123 -3.09 -2.80 8.80
N ARG A 124 -4.28 -2.34 8.43
CA ARG A 124 -4.57 -0.97 8.01
C ARG A 124 -4.46 -0.01 9.18
N GLU A 125 -5.06 -0.39 10.32
CA GLU A 125 -5.06 0.36 11.57
C GLU A 125 -3.65 0.42 12.19
N LYS A 126 -2.84 -0.63 11.97
CA LYS A 126 -1.41 -0.66 12.33
C LYS A 126 -0.50 0.14 11.39
N GLY A 127 -1.02 0.62 10.26
CA GLY A 127 -0.24 1.33 9.25
C GLY A 127 0.74 0.46 8.44
N ILE A 128 0.54 -0.87 8.42
CA ILE A 128 1.34 -1.79 7.60
C ILE A 128 1.01 -1.55 6.12
N CYS A 129 2.01 -1.41 5.27
CA CYS A 129 1.84 -1.29 3.82
C CYS A 129 2.40 -2.48 3.04
N LYS A 130 3.41 -3.18 3.58
CA LYS A 130 4.05 -4.32 2.92
C LYS A 130 4.41 -5.41 3.93
N ALA A 131 4.31 -6.66 3.51
CA ALA A 131 4.74 -7.84 4.25
C ALA A 131 5.58 -8.74 3.34
N VAL A 132 6.80 -9.06 3.78
CA VAL A 132 7.70 -9.97 3.08
C VAL A 132 7.84 -11.24 3.90
N LEU A 133 7.61 -12.38 3.26
CA LEU A 133 7.70 -13.70 3.88
C LEU A 133 8.85 -14.47 3.27
N ALA A 134 9.60 -15.19 4.11
CA ALA A 134 10.71 -16.00 3.66
C ALA A 134 10.82 -17.30 4.48
N ILE A 135 11.37 -18.33 3.83
CA ILE A 135 11.70 -19.61 4.46
C ILE A 135 13.09 -19.57 5.10
N ASP A 136 14.00 -18.73 4.59
CA ASP A 136 15.27 -18.39 5.22
C ASP A 136 15.22 -16.95 5.77
N PRO A 137 15.75 -16.63 6.96
CA PRO A 137 15.87 -15.24 7.41
C PRO A 137 16.73 -14.37 6.49
N ASP A 138 17.71 -14.92 5.79
CA ASP A 138 18.66 -14.17 4.95
C ASP A 138 18.04 -13.70 3.61
N ASP A 139 16.95 -14.35 3.19
CA ASP A 139 16.10 -13.92 2.06
C ASP A 139 15.27 -12.66 2.38
N LEU A 140 15.22 -12.21 3.64
CA LEU A 140 14.51 -10.99 4.00
C LEU A 140 15.31 -9.73 3.61
N PRO A 141 14.68 -8.72 3.00
CA PRO A 141 15.32 -7.42 2.80
C PRO A 141 15.78 -6.83 4.14
N SER A 142 16.92 -6.12 4.12
CA SER A 142 17.51 -5.43 5.29
C SER A 142 16.60 -4.38 5.92
#